data_AF-A0ABD4XW97-F1
#
_entry.id   AF-A0ABD4XW97-F1
#
_cell.length_a   1.000
_cell.length_b   1.000
_cell.length_c   1.000
_cell.angle_alpha   90.00
_cell.angle_beta   90.00
_cell.angle_gamma   90.00
#
_symmetry.space_group_name_H-M   'P 1'
#
loop_
_entity.id
_entity.type
_entity.pdbx_description
1 polymer ?
#
loop_
_entity_poly.entity_id
_entity_poly.type
_entity_poly.pdbx_seq_one_letter_code
_entity_poly.pdbx_strand_id
1 'polypeptide(L)'
;MRLALQSSVTLCAADLFNNWGFADGGILDDVLYDIEDQCPSLVSDAALGNGDGRSFSFAHAVLIRLVEECLLPSLPRKIQTYRIPSTHSPIRAEEHESPEGLLDTAVTIPADKVIEIALQIALGQAALSAPHSSFSP
;
A
#
# COMPACT_ATOMS: atom_id res chain seq x y z
N MET A 1 -15.60 -17.48 -3.53
CA MET A 1 -14.21 -17.26 -3.09
C MET A 1 -14.15 -17.55 -1.61
N ARG A 2 -13.26 -18.46 -1.18
CA ARG A 2 -12.94 -18.67 0.23
C ARG A 2 -11.53 -18.10 0.42
N LEU A 3 -11.46 -16.88 0.92
CA LEU A 3 -10.21 -16.30 1.44
C LEU A 3 -9.97 -16.94 2.81
N ALA A 4 -8.79 -17.53 3.04
CA ALA A 4 -8.50 -18.18 4.31
C ALA A 4 -7.00 -18.10 4.62
N LEU A 5 -6.60 -17.20 5.53
CA LEU A 5 -6.33 -17.53 6.95
C LEU A 5 -5.85 -16.30 7.78
N GLN A 6 -5.47 -15.19 7.16
CA GLN A 6 -5.34 -13.91 7.87
C GLN A 6 -6.62 -13.08 7.75
N SER A 7 -7.20 -12.72 8.89
CA SER A 7 -8.47 -12.00 8.96
C SER A 7 -8.31 -10.50 8.72
N SER A 8 -7.08 -9.98 8.86
CA SER A 8 -6.81 -8.55 8.92
C SER A 8 -5.32 -8.22 8.89
N VAL A 9 -5.00 -7.03 8.40
CA VAL A 9 -3.69 -6.39 8.46
C VAL A 9 -3.71 -5.34 9.57
N THR A 10 -2.71 -5.29 10.45
CA THR A 10 -2.61 -4.22 11.46
C THR A 10 -1.46 -3.27 11.12
N LEU A 11 -1.75 -1.97 11.11
CA LEU A 11 -0.77 -0.91 10.92
C LEU A 11 -0.59 -0.11 12.21
N CYS A 12 0.64 0.03 12.69
CA CYS A 12 0.96 0.78 13.91
C CYS A 12 1.69 2.09 13.57
N ALA A 13 1.27 3.19 14.17
CA ALA A 13 1.93 4.48 13.98
C ALA A 13 3.41 4.45 14.37
N ALA A 14 3.78 3.61 15.36
CA ALA A 14 5.18 3.40 15.74
C ALA A 14 6.09 3.01 14.57
N ASP A 15 5.56 2.27 13.58
CA ASP A 15 6.34 1.87 12.41
C ASP A 15 6.60 3.03 11.46
N LEU A 16 5.70 4.02 11.35
CA LEU A 16 5.94 5.23 10.54
C LEU A 16 7.11 6.07 11.05
N PHE A 17 7.30 6.10 12.37
CA PHE A 17 8.35 6.83 13.05
C PHE A 17 9.62 6.00 13.28
N ASN A 18 9.57 4.70 12.94
CA ASN A 18 10.78 3.89 12.91
C ASN A 18 11.64 4.34 11.72
N ASN A 19 12.96 4.40 11.89
CA ASN A 19 13.93 4.73 10.83
C ASN A 19 13.74 3.91 9.55
N TRP A 20 13.14 2.73 9.70
CA TRP A 20 12.84 1.84 8.60
C TRP A 20 11.48 2.08 7.97
N GLY A 21 10.43 2.57 8.66
CA GLY A 21 9.08 2.66 8.10
C GLY A 21 8.34 1.32 8.07
N PHE A 22 7.20 1.27 7.38
CA PHE A 22 6.47 0.02 7.14
C PHE A 22 7.09 -0.82 6.03
N ALA A 23 7.46 -2.07 6.29
CA ALA A 23 7.85 -3.03 5.25
C ALA A 23 6.62 -3.81 4.74
N ASP A 24 6.47 -3.93 3.42
CA ASP A 24 5.36 -4.65 2.78
C ASP A 24 5.37 -6.15 3.10
N GLY A 25 6.52 -6.81 2.96
CA GLY A 25 6.65 -8.27 3.15
C GLY A 25 6.46 -8.77 4.58
N GLY A 26 6.33 -7.90 5.58
CA GLY A 26 5.92 -8.31 6.94
C GLY A 26 4.44 -8.10 7.23
N ILE A 27 3.80 -7.21 6.47
CA ILE A 27 2.44 -6.69 6.76
C ILE A 27 1.42 -7.31 5.83
N LEU A 28 1.82 -7.59 4.59
CA LEU A 28 0.94 -7.98 3.50
C LEU A 28 1.21 -9.39 2.97
N ASP A 29 2.25 -10.08 3.44
CA ASP A 29 2.74 -11.34 2.85
C ASP A 29 1.63 -12.38 2.70
N ASP A 30 0.92 -12.69 3.80
CA ASP A 30 -0.15 -13.69 3.79
C ASP A 30 -1.34 -13.26 2.91
N VAL A 31 -1.72 -11.98 2.91
CA VAL A 31 -2.89 -11.49 2.15
C VAL A 31 -2.58 -11.37 0.67
N LEU A 32 -1.39 -10.91 0.30
CA LEU A 32 -0.97 -10.79 -1.09
C LEU A 32 -0.68 -12.16 -1.68
N TYR A 33 -0.16 -13.11 -0.90
CA TYR A 33 -0.03 -14.51 -1.32
C TYR A 33 -1.40 -15.10 -1.70
N ASP A 34 -2.42 -14.89 -0.87
CA ASP A 34 -3.80 -15.33 -1.15
C ASP A 34 -4.39 -14.65 -2.40
N ILE A 35 -4.05 -13.38 -2.65
CA ILE A 35 -4.48 -12.63 -3.85
C ILE A 35 -3.73 -13.12 -5.09
N GLU A 36 -2.43 -13.39 -4.99
CA GLU A 36 -1.60 -13.90 -6.09
C GLU A 36 -2.06 -15.30 -6.52
N ASP A 37 -2.35 -16.19 -5.56
CA ASP A 37 -2.87 -17.54 -5.85
C ASP A 37 -4.21 -17.48 -6.60
N GLN A 38 -5.10 -16.58 -6.20
CA GLN A 38 -6.43 -16.45 -6.80
C GLN A 38 -6.45 -15.60 -8.08
N CYS A 39 -5.54 -14.64 -8.21
CA CYS A 39 -5.52 -13.63 -9.27
C CYS A 39 -4.07 -13.24 -9.65
N PRO A 40 -3.29 -14.17 -10.24
CA PRO A 40 -1.86 -13.97 -10.50
C PRO A 40 -1.56 -12.81 -11.46
N SER A 41 -2.53 -12.41 -12.28
CA SER A 41 -2.40 -11.27 -13.19
C SER A 41 -2.39 -9.90 -12.49
N LEU A 42 -2.84 -9.80 -11.23
CA LEU A 42 -2.89 -8.54 -10.48
C LEU A 42 -1.56 -8.17 -9.81
N VAL A 43 -0.70 -9.17 -9.56
CA VAL A 43 0.54 -9.03 -8.76
C VAL A 43 1.80 -8.97 -9.64
N SER A 44 1.68 -9.21 -10.94
CA SER A 44 2.83 -9.23 -11.85
C SER A 44 3.50 -7.85 -11.97
N ASP A 45 4.74 -7.75 -11.45
CA ASP A 45 5.60 -6.55 -11.50
C ASP A 45 5.78 -5.98 -12.92
N ALA A 46 5.59 -6.79 -13.97
CA ALA A 46 5.60 -6.34 -15.35
C ALA A 46 4.51 -5.30 -15.69
N ALA A 47 3.45 -5.20 -14.89
CA ALA A 47 2.37 -4.21 -15.07
C ALA A 47 2.75 -2.80 -14.60
N LEU A 48 3.88 -2.62 -13.91
CA LEU A 48 4.26 -1.37 -13.25
C LEU A 48 5.10 -0.40 -14.11
N GLY A 49 5.39 -0.77 -15.36
CA GLY A 49 5.95 0.13 -16.37
C GLY A 49 7.36 0.67 -16.06
N ASN A 50 8.28 0.41 -16.98
CA ASN A 50 9.53 1.17 -17.08
C ASN A 50 9.19 2.61 -17.52
N GLY A 51 9.24 3.59 -16.61
CA GLY A 51 8.90 4.97 -16.96
C GLY A 51 9.61 6.04 -16.15
N ASP A 52 9.34 6.12 -14.84
CA ASP A 52 9.62 7.36 -14.11
C ASP A 52 10.54 7.21 -12.88
N GLY A 53 11.15 6.04 -12.66
CA GLY A 53 12.02 5.80 -11.48
C GLY A 53 11.29 5.88 -10.14
N ARG A 54 9.94 5.84 -10.15
CA ARG A 54 9.02 5.89 -9.00
C ARG A 54 8.10 4.66 -8.93
N SER A 55 8.47 3.58 -9.59
CA SER A 55 7.64 2.37 -9.67
C SER A 55 7.77 1.57 -8.37
N PHE A 56 6.76 1.71 -7.51
CA PHE A 56 6.55 0.87 -6.34
C PHE A 56 6.02 -0.49 -6.79
N SER A 57 6.47 -1.59 -6.19
CA SER A 57 5.83 -2.91 -6.36
C SER A 57 4.32 -2.81 -6.06
N PHE A 58 3.54 -3.76 -6.57
CA PHE A 58 2.10 -3.78 -6.30
C PHE A 58 1.82 -3.81 -4.79
N ALA A 59 2.60 -4.61 -4.06
CA ALA A 59 2.58 -4.68 -2.60
C ALA A 59 2.83 -3.32 -1.94
N HIS A 60 3.85 -2.59 -2.39
CA HIS A 60 4.14 -1.24 -1.89
C HIS A 60 2.99 -0.26 -2.16
N ALA A 61 2.37 -0.32 -3.35
CA ALA A 61 1.24 0.54 -3.68
C ALA A 61 0.03 0.27 -2.78
N VAL A 62 -0.25 -1.01 -2.49
CA VAL A 62 -1.29 -1.42 -1.54
C VAL A 62 -0.98 -0.90 -0.14
N LEU A 63 0.25 -1.09 0.35
CA LEU A 63 0.69 -0.62 1.66
C LEU A 63 0.54 0.91 1.80
N ILE A 64 1.00 1.67 0.80
CA ILE A 64 0.88 3.14 0.80
C ILE A 64 -0.60 3.54 0.94
N ARG A 65 -1.51 2.95 0.15
CA ARG A 65 -2.94 3.28 0.25
C ARG A 65 -3.55 2.90 1.60
N LEU A 66 -3.18 1.76 2.17
CA LEU A 66 -3.65 1.37 3.51
C LEU A 66 -3.21 2.37 4.57
N VAL A 67 -1.96 2.84 4.51
CA VAL A 67 -1.46 3.88 5.41
C VAL A 67 -2.25 5.18 5.23
N GLU A 68 -2.40 5.65 3.99
CA GLU A 68 -3.03 6.93 3.67
C GLU A 68 -4.55 6.94 3.96
N GLU A 69 -5.24 5.84 3.72
CA GLU A 69 -6.70 5.76 3.85
C GLU A 69 -7.18 5.23 5.21
N CYS A 70 -6.36 4.47 5.93
CA CYS A 70 -6.77 3.85 7.19
C CYS A 70 -5.98 4.38 8.39
N LEU A 71 -4.64 4.42 8.32
CA LEU A 71 -3.82 4.81 9.47
C LEU A 71 -3.77 6.33 9.68
N LEU A 72 -3.36 7.11 8.66
CA LEU A 72 -3.19 8.55 8.81
C LEU A 72 -4.47 9.28 9.29
N PRO A 73 -5.68 8.91 8.83
CA PRO A 73 -6.91 9.52 9.33
C PRO A 73 -7.23 9.17 10.79
N SER A 74 -6.67 8.06 11.31
CA SER A 74 -6.90 7.58 12.67
C SER A 74 -5.93 8.18 13.69
N LEU A 75 -4.89 8.88 13.24
CA LEU A 75 -3.94 9.57 14.12
C LEU A 75 -4.63 10.76 14.84
N PRO A 76 -4.28 11.04 16.11
CA PRO A 76 -4.88 12.14 16.86
C PRO A 76 -4.50 13.53 16.33
N ARG A 77 -3.51 13.61 15.44
CA ARG A 77 -3.18 14.81 14.65
C ARG A 77 -2.67 14.41 13.27
N LYS A 78 -2.76 15.35 12.33
CA LYS A 78 -2.15 15.19 11.01
C LYS A 78 -0.63 15.23 11.13
N ILE A 79 0.02 14.38 10.33
CA ILE A 79 1.47 14.34 10.15
C ILE A 79 1.81 14.34 8.66
N GLN A 80 3.00 14.79 8.34
CA GLN A 80 3.57 14.68 7.00
C GLN A 80 4.28 13.34 6.84
N THR A 81 4.03 12.71 5.70
CA THR A 81 4.70 11.48 5.27
C THR A 81 5.26 11.65 3.88
N TYR A 82 6.35 10.96 3.59
CA TYR A 82 6.93 10.91 2.25
C TYR A 82 7.06 9.46 1.78
N ARG A 83 7.07 9.30 0.45
CA ARG A 83 7.17 7.99 -0.21
C ARG A 83 8.59 7.80 -0.74
N ILE A 84 9.18 6.62 -0.53
CA ILE A 84 10.54 6.32 -0.96
C ILE A 84 10.50 5.18 -1.97
N PRO A 85 11.03 5.34 -3.20
CA PRO A 85 11.16 4.24 -4.15
C PRO A 85 12.30 3.29 -3.70
N SER A 86 12.08 2.61 -2.58
CA SER A 86 12.98 1.68 -1.92
C SER A 86 12.36 0.29 -1.96
N THR A 87 13.20 -0.74 -2.01
CA THR A 87 12.81 -2.14 -1.85
C THR A 87 12.29 -2.43 -0.44
N HIS A 88 12.66 -1.59 0.53
CA HIS A 88 12.32 -1.75 1.93
C HIS A 88 11.75 -0.43 2.43
N SER A 89 10.43 -0.45 2.60
CA SER A 89 9.62 0.58 3.22
C SER A 89 9.26 1.79 2.37
N PRO A 90 8.12 1.70 1.66
CA PRO A 90 7.74 2.68 0.65
C PRO A 90 7.16 3.98 1.23
N ILE A 91 6.88 4.04 2.54
CA ILE A 91 6.29 5.21 3.22
C ILE A 91 6.84 5.40 4.64
N ARG A 92 7.13 6.65 5.01
CA ARG A 92 7.68 7.06 6.32
C ARG A 92 7.13 8.41 6.78
N ALA A 93 7.17 8.68 8.08
CA ALA A 93 6.99 10.03 8.61
C ALA A 93 8.20 10.92 8.29
N GLU A 94 7.95 12.21 8.03
CA GLU A 94 9.01 13.21 7.84
C GLU A 94 9.88 13.36 9.10
N GLU A 95 11.18 13.66 8.95
CA GLU A 95 12.14 13.73 10.06
C GLU A 95 11.80 14.80 11.12
N HIS A 96 11.03 15.82 10.73
CA HIS A 96 10.61 16.91 11.60
C HIS A 96 9.32 16.60 12.38
N GLU A 97 8.65 15.48 12.11
CA GLU A 97 7.43 15.07 12.81
C GLU A 97 7.78 14.43 14.16
N SER A 98 7.09 14.85 15.22
CA SER A 98 7.25 14.25 16.56
C SER A 98 6.36 13.02 16.74
N PRO A 99 6.88 11.89 17.24
CA PRO A 99 6.08 10.71 17.57
C PRO A 99 5.21 10.87 18.82
N GLU A 100 5.39 11.96 19.58
CA GLU A 100 4.72 12.15 20.88
C GLU A 100 3.18 12.09 20.75
N GLY A 101 2.57 11.18 21.52
CA GLY A 101 1.13 10.95 21.51
C GLY A 101 0.59 10.19 20.29
N LEU A 102 1.45 9.73 19.38
CA LEU A 102 1.04 9.02 18.16
C LEU A 102 1.25 7.51 18.25
N LEU A 103 2.29 7.06 18.97
CA LEU A 103 2.80 5.69 18.95
C LEU A 103 1.77 4.62 19.37
N ASP A 104 0.77 4.98 20.18
CA ASP A 104 -0.28 4.08 20.65
C ASP A 104 -1.39 3.85 19.61
N THR A 105 -1.34 4.54 18.46
CA THR A 105 -2.34 4.37 17.40
C THR A 105 -2.02 3.14 16.57
N ALA A 106 -2.93 2.18 16.57
CA ALA A 106 -2.90 1.03 15.68
C ALA A 106 -4.27 0.86 15.01
N VAL A 107 -4.27 0.49 13.72
CA VAL A 107 -5.48 0.25 12.95
C VAL A 107 -5.44 -1.17 12.41
N THR A 108 -6.43 -1.98 12.80
CA THR A 108 -6.64 -3.31 12.25
C THR A 108 -7.64 -3.22 11.10
N ILE A 109 -7.16 -3.53 9.90
CA ILE A 109 -7.86 -3.41 8.63
C ILE A 109 -8.30 -4.81 8.21
N PRO A 110 -9.60 -5.06 8.00
CA PRO A 110 -10.07 -6.39 7.61
C PRO A 110 -9.62 -6.73 6.18
N ALA A 111 -9.43 -8.03 5.91
CA ALA A 111 -8.88 -8.51 4.65
C ALA A 111 -9.71 -8.09 3.41
N ASP A 112 -11.03 -7.99 3.53
CA ASP A 112 -11.92 -7.51 2.47
C ASP A 112 -11.56 -6.08 2.02
N LYS A 113 -11.21 -5.19 2.95
CA LYS A 113 -10.78 -3.83 2.64
C LYS A 113 -9.40 -3.80 1.95
N VAL A 114 -8.49 -4.68 2.37
CA VAL A 114 -7.17 -4.82 1.72
C VAL A 114 -7.34 -5.27 0.26
N ILE A 115 -8.22 -6.24 0.03
CA ILE A 115 -8.54 -6.74 -1.32
C ILE A 115 -9.23 -5.67 -2.15
N GLU A 116 -10.16 -4.91 -1.59
CA GLU A 116 -10.81 -3.79 -2.27
C GLU A 116 -9.77 -2.77 -2.79
N ILE A 117 -8.81 -2.39 -1.94
CA ILE A 117 -7.73 -1.46 -2.29
C ILE A 117 -6.83 -2.05 -3.38
N ALA A 118 -6.46 -3.33 -3.24
CA ALA A 118 -5.64 -4.05 -4.21
C ALA A 118 -6.31 -4.11 -5.60
N LEU A 119 -7.61 -4.43 -5.65
CA LEU A 119 -8.38 -4.47 -6.90
C LEU A 119 -8.50 -3.07 -7.53
N GLN A 120 -8.75 -2.04 -6.73
CA GLN A 120 -8.81 -0.66 -7.22
C GLN A 120 -7.48 -0.19 -7.82
N ILE A 121 -6.35 -0.56 -7.21
CA ILE A 121 -5.02 -0.27 -7.78
C ILE A 121 -4.86 -0.96 -9.14
N ALA A 122 -5.15 -2.26 -9.20
CA ALA A 122 -5.01 -3.02 -10.44
C ALA A 122 -5.95 -2.53 -11.56
N LEU A 123 -7.20 -2.16 -11.23
CA LEU A 123 -8.16 -1.61 -12.19
C LEU A 123 -7.79 -0.19 -12.64
N GLY A 124 -7.31 0.66 -11.72
CA GLY A 124 -6.80 1.99 -12.05
C GLY A 124 -5.58 1.93 -12.98
N GLN A 125 -4.74 0.89 -12.83
CA GLN A 125 -3.63 0.60 -13.74
C GLN A 125 -4.11 0.17 -15.14
N ALA A 126 -5.12 -0.71 -15.23
CA ALA A 126 -5.68 -1.13 -16.52
C ALA A 126 -6.25 0.05 -17.34
N ALA A 127 -6.82 1.06 -16.66
CA ALA A 127 -7.31 2.28 -17.31
C ALA A 127 -6.19 3.19 -17.83
N LEU A 128 -5.01 3.20 -17.19
CA LEU A 128 -3.83 3.98 -17.61
C LEU A 128 -3.01 3.26 -18.69
N SER A 129 -3.06 1.94 -18.76
CA SER A 129 -2.37 1.14 -19.80
C SER A 129 -3.19 0.96 -21.09
N ALA A 130 -4.46 1.40 -21.13
CA ALA A 130 -5.23 1.44 -22.36
C ALA A 130 -4.61 2.49 -23.30
N PRO A 131 -4.20 2.13 -24.54
CA PRO A 131 -3.65 3.11 -25.47
C PRO A 131 -4.72 4.19 -25.70
N HIS A 132 -4.35 5.45 -25.41
CA HIS A 132 -5.10 6.62 -25.81
C HIS A 132 -5.52 6.43 -27.26
N SER A 133 -6.79 6.11 -27.47
CA SER A 133 -7.39 6.05 -28.79
C SER A 133 -7.45 7.50 -29.24
N SER A 134 -6.43 7.94 -29.98
CA SER A 134 -6.38 9.24 -30.62
C SER A 134 -7.63 9.37 -31.49
N PHE A 135 -8.64 10.05 -30.97
CA PHE A 135 -9.66 10.67 -31.79
C PHE A 135 -8.99 11.82 -32.53
N SER A 136 -8.60 11.57 -33.77
CA SER A 136 -8.39 12.63 -34.75
C SER A 136 -9.76 12.95 -35.40
N PRO A 137 -10.20 14.21 -35.40
CA PRO A 137 -11.34 14.64 -36.21
C PRO A 137 -11.02 14.61 -37.71
#